data_AF-A0A662EYL3-F1
#
_entry.id   AF-A0A662EYL3-F1
#
_cell.length_a   1.000
_cell.length_b   1.000
_cell.length_c   1.000
_cell.angle_alpha   90.00
_cell.angle_beta   90.00
_cell.angle_gamma   90.00
#
_symmetry.space_group_name_H-M   'P 1'
#
loop_
_entity.id
_entity.type
_entity.pdbx_description
1 polymer ?
#
loop_
_entity_poly.entity_id
_entity_poly.type
_entity_poly.pdbx_seq_one_letter_code
_entity_poly.pdbx_strand_id
1 'polypeptide(L)' 'AITGATPRMTPETIRMSRHYMFFDPGKAVRELGLPQTPAREALRRAVEWFRDSGIASN' A
#
# COMPACT_ATOMS: atom_id res chain seq x y z
N ALA A 1 5.70 9.77 -20.32
CA ALA A 1 6.91 8.97 -20.08
C ALA A 1 7.92 9.34 -21.14
N ILE A 2 9.16 9.69 -20.76
CA ILE A 2 10.20 10.05 -21.72
C ILE A 2 10.88 8.79 -22.30
N THR A 3 10.72 7.64 -21.64
CA THR A 3 11.42 6.38 -21.94
C THR A 3 10.59 5.33 -22.71
N GLY A 4 9.36 5.66 -23.16
CA GLY A 4 8.47 4.71 -23.85
C GLY A 4 7.83 3.62 -22.98
N ALA A 5 8.31 3.43 -21.75
CA ALA A 5 7.72 2.50 -20.79
C ALA A 5 6.41 3.04 -20.19
N THR A 6 5.47 2.14 -19.90
CA THR A 6 4.24 2.48 -19.18
C THR A 6 4.58 3.00 -17.78
N PRO A 7 4.15 4.22 -17.43
CA PRO A 7 4.30 4.74 -16.08
C PRO A 7 3.64 3.82 -15.04
N ARG A 8 4.28 3.68 -13.88
CA ARG A 8 3.72 2.89 -12.76
C ARG A 8 2.52 3.56 -12.08
N MET A 9 2.33 4.86 -12.30
CA MET A 9 1.36 5.73 -11.62
C MET A 9 0.83 6.76 -12.62
N THR A 10 -0.44 7.16 -12.49
CA THR A 10 -1.02 8.27 -13.27
C THR A 10 -0.90 9.60 -12.52
N PRO A 11 -1.01 10.76 -13.21
CA PRO A 11 -1.04 12.05 -12.55
C PRO A 11 -2.11 12.16 -11.45
N GLU A 12 -3.27 11.53 -11.64
CA GLU A 12 -4.37 11.46 -10.67
C GLU A 12 -3.91 10.76 -9.38
N THR A 13 -3.25 9.60 -9.50
CA THR A 13 -2.76 8.84 -8.34
C THR A 13 -1.75 9.63 -7.52
N ILE A 14 -0.86 10.39 -8.19
CA ILE A 14 0.12 11.26 -7.53
C ILE A 14 -0.55 12.47 -6.87
N ARG A 15 -1.60 13.03 -7.46
CA ARG A 15 -2.36 14.11 -6.82
C ARG A 15 -3.04 13.61 -5.55
N MET A 16 -3.64 12.43 -5.59
CA MET A 16 -4.31 11.82 -4.44
C MET A 16 -3.33 11.52 -3.29
N SER A 17 -2.13 11.01 -3.59
CA SER A 17 -1.16 10.62 -2.56
C SER A 17 -0.65 11.77 -1.70
N ARG A 18 -0.89 13.03 -2.10
CA ARG A 18 -0.53 14.23 -1.32
C ARG A 18 -1.49 14.48 -0.15
N HIS A 19 -2.62 13.78 -0.09
CA HIS A 19 -3.65 14.00 0.90
C HIS A 19 -3.71 12.83 1.89
N TYR A 20 -3.91 13.15 3.18
CA TYR A 20 -4.21 12.12 4.17
C TYR A 20 -5.60 11.54 3.91
N MET A 21 -5.65 10.22 3.79
CA MET A 21 -6.88 9.47 3.64
C MET A 21 -7.19 8.76 4.94
N PHE A 22 -8.40 8.97 5.46
CA PHE A 22 -8.89 8.35 6.69
C PHE A 22 -9.91 7.26 6.33
N PHE A 23 -9.75 6.08 6.92
CA PHE A 23 -10.60 4.92 6.65
C PHE A 23 -11.11 4.32 7.96
N ASP A 24 -12.36 3.90 7.99
CA ASP A 24 -12.94 3.11 9.09
C ASP A 24 -13.16 1.66 8.63
N PRO A 25 -12.38 0.69 9.14
CA PRO A 25 -12.57 -0.72 8.82
C PRO A 25 -13.69 -1.39 9.64
N GLY A 26 -14.38 -0.65 10.53
CA GLY A 26 -15.33 -1.19 11.50
C GLY A 26 -16.44 -2.04 10.89
N LYS A 27 -16.94 -1.69 9.70
CA LYS A 27 -17.93 -2.51 8.99
C LYS A 27 -17.39 -3.90 8.65
N ALA A 28 -16.19 -3.98 8.09
CA ALA A 28 -15.55 -5.24 7.70
C ALA A 28 -15.23 -6.12 8.94
N VAL A 29 -14.82 -5.49 10.05
CA VAL A 29 -14.58 -6.20 11.31
C VAL A 29 -15.88 -6.83 11.82
N ARG A 30 -16.98 -6.06 11.87
CA ARG A 30 -18.26 -6.53 12.43
C ARG A 30 -18.95 -7.58 11.55
N GLU A 31 -19.00 -7.34 10.25
CA GLU A 31 -19.84 -8.13 9.34
C GLU A 31 -19.09 -9.31 8.74
N LEU A 32 -17.76 -9.19 8.57
CA LEU A 32 -16.95 -10.21 7.91
C LEU A 32 -15.95 -10.88 8.86
N GLY A 33 -15.86 -10.44 10.11
CA GLY A 33 -14.93 -10.99 11.10
C GLY A 33 -13.46 -10.78 10.71
N LEU A 34 -13.15 -9.78 9.87
CA LEU A 34 -11.79 -9.53 9.38
C LEU A 34 -10.97 -8.74 10.43
N PRO A 35 -10.04 -9.39 11.17
CA PRO A 35 -9.28 -8.70 12.21
C PRO A 35 -8.31 -7.68 11.60
N GLN A 36 -8.08 -6.58 12.30
CA GLN A 36 -7.12 -5.56 11.88
C GLN A 36 -5.72 -5.90 12.38
N THR A 37 -4.73 -5.79 11.49
CA THR A 37 -3.31 -5.83 11.85
C THR A 37 -2.82 -4.39 12.07
N PRO A 38 -2.02 -4.10 13.12
CA PRO A 38 -1.40 -2.79 13.28
C PRO A 38 -0.64 -2.37 12.01
N ALA A 39 -0.85 -1.14 11.55
CA ALA A 39 -0.29 -0.68 10.27
C ALA A 39 1.24 -0.84 10.18
N ARG A 40 1.96 -0.56 11.28
CA ARG A 40 3.41 -0.74 11.36
C ARG A 40 3.85 -2.17 11.08
N GLU A 41 3.12 -3.13 11.62
CA GLU A 41 3.42 -4.56 11.47
C GLU A 41 3.14 -5.05 10.05
N ALA A 42 2.01 -4.65 9.47
CA ALA A 42 1.69 -4.96 8.08
C ALA A 42 2.74 -4.40 7.11
N LEU A 43 3.17 -3.15 7.31
CA LEU A 43 4.21 -2.51 6.50
C LEU A 43 5.57 -3.20 6.66
N ARG A 44 5.95 -3.57 7.90
CA ARG A 44 7.19 -4.31 8.17
C ARG A 44 7.24 -5.61 7.37
N ARG A 45 6.19 -6.43 7.48
CA ARG A 45 6.08 -7.71 6.75
C ARG A 45 6.13 -7.52 5.23
N ALA A 46 5.47 -6.48 4.71
CA ALA A 46 5.49 -6.20 3.27
C ALA A 46 6.91 -5.84 2.79
N VAL A 47 7.62 -4.97 3.52
CA VAL A 47 9.00 -4.59 3.17
C VAL A 47 9.95 -5.77 3.26
N GLU A 48 9.83 -6.61 4.28
CA GLU A 48 10.61 -7.85 4.40
C GLU A 48 10.38 -8.76 3.19
N TRP A 49 9.13 -8.99 2.81
CA TRP A 49 8.82 -9.79 1.63
C TRP A 49 9.40 -9.21 0.33
N PHE A 50 9.36 -7.88 0.15
CA PHE A 50 9.96 -7.25 -1.03
C PHE A 50 11.48 -7.41 -1.06
N ARG A 51 12.15 -7.42 0.10
CA ARG A 51 13.58 -7.67 0.20
C ARG A 51 13.92 -9.12 -0.11
N ASP A 52 13.18 -10.06 0.49
CA ASP A 52 13.41 -11.49 0.33
C ASP A 52 13.12 -11.97 -1.10
N SER A 53 12.15 -11.36 -1.78
CA SER A 53 11.82 -11.66 -3.18
C SER A 53 12.79 -11.05 -4.20
N GLY A 54 13.78 -10.26 -3.76
CA GLY A 54 14.72 -9.56 -4.64
C GLY A 54 14.10 -8.39 -5.42
N ILE A 55 12.88 -7.98 -5.06
CA ILE A 55 12.16 -6.86 -5.70
C ILE A 55 12.68 -5.51 -5.17
N ALA A 56 13.16 -5.47 -3.92
CA ALA A 56 13.77 -4.31 -3.30
C ALA A 56 15.12 -4.67 -2.68
N SER A 57 16.15 -3.85 -2.91
CA SER A 57 17.43 -3.94 -2.18
C SER A 57 17.43 -3.02 -0.97
N ASN A 58 18.39 -3.22 -0.07
CA ASN A 58 18.63 -2.32 1.07
C ASN A 58 19.23 -0.97 0.62
#